data_AF-A0A368HAB4-F1
#
_entry.id   AF-A0A368HAB4-F1
#
_cell.length_a   1.000
_cell.length_b   1.000
_cell.length_c   1.000
_cell.angle_alpha   90.00
_cell.angle_beta   90.00
_cell.angle_gamma   90.00
#
_symmetry.space_group_name_H-M   'P 1'
#
loop_
_entity.id
_entity.type
_entity.pdbx_description
1 polymer ?
#
loop_
_entity_poly.entity_id
_entity_poly.type
_entity_poly.pdbx_seq_one_letter_code
_entity_poly.pdbx_strand_id
1 'polypeptide(L)'
;LADEGFEVVVNCAGLDGGRLAGDPNDTFPIRGILLKVDAPWQKHFLFRDFTTFTIPTIDAVYVGTVKEDYEDSMVITKNETNKLWCRYLSLQPTFKNVKVLDHFVGLRPGRSSVRVEAEMRKTEKGTEYKVVHNYGHGGSGFTIGWGTALHASALVFDLPTTEYDEALADTAALEKLTKAAEEAKAAAKSRVARSAPY
;
A
#
# COMPACT_ATOMS: atom_id res chain seq x y z
N LEU A 1 -0.75 -24.77 15.79
CA LEU A 1 -0.43 -25.17 14.40
C LEU A 1 0.71 -26.18 14.34
N ALA A 2 1.97 -25.83 14.62
CA ALA A 2 3.06 -26.81 14.51
C ALA A 2 2.85 -28.06 15.39
N ASP A 3 2.47 -27.89 16.66
CA ASP A 3 2.10 -29.00 17.55
C ASP A 3 0.84 -29.78 17.11
N GLU A 4 0.08 -29.28 16.14
CA GLU A 4 -1.07 -29.96 15.53
C GLU A 4 -0.69 -30.73 14.25
N GLY A 5 0.60 -30.74 13.89
CA GLY A 5 1.13 -31.47 12.73
C GLY A 5 1.35 -30.63 11.47
N PHE A 6 1.27 -29.29 11.56
CA PHE A 6 1.56 -28.40 10.42
C PHE A 6 3.05 -28.05 10.35
N GLU A 7 3.77 -28.61 9.38
CA GLU A 7 5.22 -28.40 9.19
C GLU A 7 5.56 -27.01 8.62
N VAL A 8 4.60 -26.38 7.93
CA VAL A 8 4.73 -25.03 7.36
C VAL A 8 3.54 -24.18 7.75
N VAL A 9 3.80 -22.94 8.16
CA VAL A 9 2.78 -21.93 8.47
C VAL A 9 3.05 -20.67 7.65
N VAL A 10 2.03 -20.15 6.96
CA VAL A 10 2.14 -18.88 6.24
C VAL A 10 1.45 -17.77 7.04
N ASN A 11 2.23 -16.81 7.54
CA ASN A 11 1.73 -15.67 8.29
C ASN A 11 1.32 -14.54 7.33
N CYS A 12 0.03 -14.50 7.00
CA CYS A 12 -0.61 -13.44 6.21
C CYS A 12 -1.54 -12.55 7.05
N ALA A 13 -1.26 -12.35 8.34
CA ALA A 13 -2.20 -11.75 9.28
C ALA A 13 -2.32 -10.21 9.22
N GLY A 14 -1.75 -9.56 8.20
CA GLY A 14 -1.86 -8.11 8.01
C GLY A 14 -1.33 -7.34 9.22
N LEU A 15 -2.21 -6.62 9.93
CA LEU A 15 -1.87 -5.81 11.11
C LEU A 15 -1.40 -6.65 12.31
N ASP A 16 -1.83 -7.91 12.40
CA ASP A 16 -1.35 -8.84 13.42
C ASP A 16 -0.07 -9.56 12.99
N GLY A 17 0.42 -9.31 11.77
CA GLY A 17 1.56 -10.01 11.19
C GLY A 17 2.82 -9.91 12.04
N GLY A 18 3.17 -8.69 12.48
CA GLY A 18 4.32 -8.44 13.36
C GLY A 18 4.18 -9.14 14.71
N ARG A 19 3.03 -9.00 15.37
CA ARG A 19 2.74 -9.63 16.67
C ARG A 19 2.88 -11.15 16.59
N LEU A 20 2.32 -11.79 15.57
CA LEU A 20 2.48 -13.24 15.35
C LEU A 20 3.92 -13.61 14.96
N ALA A 21 4.65 -12.69 14.36
CA ALA A 21 6.07 -12.84 14.10
C ALA A 21 6.96 -12.57 15.33
N GLY A 22 6.40 -12.28 16.51
CA GLY A 22 7.17 -12.00 17.72
C GLY A 22 7.74 -10.58 17.79
N ASP A 23 7.37 -9.70 16.86
CA ASP A 23 7.70 -8.27 16.89
C ASP A 23 6.41 -7.43 16.85
N PRO A 24 5.82 -7.10 18.01
CA PRO A 24 4.53 -6.41 18.07
C PRO A 24 4.55 -4.99 17.51
N ASN A 25 5.72 -4.38 17.31
CA ASN A 25 5.85 -3.01 16.81
C ASN A 25 6.23 -2.95 15.31
N ASP A 26 6.37 -4.09 14.64
CA ASP A 26 6.77 -4.18 13.23
C ASP A 26 5.67 -3.68 12.28
N THR A 27 4.41 -3.68 12.72
CA THR A 27 3.26 -3.20 11.93
C THR A 27 2.49 -2.11 12.66
N PHE A 28 1.96 -1.16 11.90
CA PHE A 28 1.13 -0.07 12.43
C PHE A 28 -0.10 0.18 11.54
N PRO A 29 -1.21 0.66 12.11
CA PRO A 29 -2.39 0.98 11.35
C PRO A 29 -2.18 2.26 10.54
N ILE A 30 -2.63 2.25 9.29
CA ILE A 30 -2.79 3.45 8.47
C ILE A 30 -4.28 3.59 8.17
N ARG A 31 -4.95 4.46 8.92
CA ARG A 31 -6.39 4.67 8.80
C ARG A 31 -6.76 5.32 7.47
N GLY A 32 -7.86 4.86 6.91
CA GLY A 32 -8.48 5.39 5.70
C GLY A 32 -9.98 5.46 5.81
N ILE A 33 -10.56 6.49 5.18
CA ILE A 33 -12.00 6.69 5.07
C ILE A 33 -12.36 6.68 3.59
N LEU A 34 -13.38 5.92 3.24
CA LEU A 34 -13.99 5.94 1.91
C LEU A 34 -15.46 6.35 2.03
N LEU A 35 -15.91 7.16 1.09
CA LEU A 35 -17.33 7.43 0.87
C LEU A 35 -17.78 6.65 -0.36
N LYS A 36 -18.82 5.82 -0.21
CA LYS A 36 -19.49 5.17 -1.34
C LYS A 36 -20.57 6.10 -1.84
N VAL A 37 -20.57 6.39 -3.14
CA VAL A 37 -21.46 7.39 -3.73
C VAL A 37 -22.15 6.87 -4.99
N ASP A 38 -23.35 7.41 -5.23
CA ASP A 38 -24.16 7.10 -6.41
C ASP A 38 -23.80 8.05 -7.57
N ALA A 39 -22.80 7.65 -8.35
CA ALA A 39 -22.32 8.42 -9.49
C ALA A 39 -22.07 7.49 -10.70
N PRO A 40 -23.12 6.86 -11.27
CA PRO A 40 -22.98 5.85 -12.32
C PRO A 40 -22.30 6.36 -13.60
N TRP A 41 -22.27 7.68 -13.81
CA TRP A 41 -21.58 8.31 -14.93
C TRP A 41 -20.05 8.38 -14.77
N GLN A 42 -19.50 8.25 -13.56
CA GLN A 42 -18.05 8.29 -13.35
C GLN A 42 -17.45 6.94 -13.72
N LYS A 43 -16.79 6.88 -14.89
CA LYS A 43 -16.17 5.64 -15.41
C LYS A 43 -14.65 5.61 -15.32
N HIS A 44 -14.02 6.75 -15.05
CA HIS A 44 -12.57 6.85 -14.92
C HIS A 44 -12.19 7.04 -13.45
N PHE A 45 -11.08 6.46 -13.04
CA PHE A 45 -10.52 6.81 -11.75
C PHE A 45 -9.91 8.22 -11.79
N LEU A 46 -9.88 8.89 -10.64
CA LEU A 46 -9.09 10.11 -10.45
C LEU A 46 -8.16 9.85 -9.29
N PHE A 47 -6.94 10.37 -9.36
CA PHE A 47 -5.95 10.18 -8.30
C PHE A 47 -5.05 11.40 -8.19
N ARG A 48 -4.98 11.99 -7.00
CA ARG A 48 -4.11 13.13 -6.68
C ARG A 48 -3.48 12.94 -5.30
N ASP A 49 -2.17 13.12 -5.24
CA ASP A 49 -1.37 13.20 -4.01
C ASP A 49 -1.61 12.05 -3.01
N PHE A 50 -1.94 10.85 -3.51
CA PHE A 50 -2.25 9.64 -2.71
C PHE A 50 -3.37 9.77 -1.66
N THR A 51 -4.06 10.91 -1.60
CA THR A 51 -5.02 11.25 -0.54
C THR A 51 -6.35 11.74 -1.11
N THR A 52 -6.44 11.97 -2.42
CA THR A 52 -7.71 12.34 -3.07
C THR A 52 -7.90 11.50 -4.32
N PHE A 53 -8.88 10.62 -4.32
CA PHE A 53 -9.16 9.76 -5.45
C PHE A 53 -10.64 9.43 -5.59
N THR A 54 -11.01 9.03 -6.81
CA THR A 54 -12.20 8.21 -7.04
C THR A 54 -11.85 6.93 -7.74
N ILE A 55 -12.46 5.84 -7.30
CA ILE A 55 -12.37 4.53 -7.94
C ILE A 55 -13.79 4.06 -8.24
N PRO A 56 -14.22 4.08 -9.51
CA PRO A 56 -15.43 3.39 -9.94
C PRO A 56 -15.28 1.87 -9.77
N THR A 57 -16.27 1.22 -9.17
CA THR A 57 -16.42 -0.24 -9.10
C THR A 57 -17.61 -0.68 -9.95
N ILE A 58 -17.97 -1.96 -9.88
CA ILE A 58 -19.08 -2.52 -10.67
C ILE A 58 -20.43 -1.90 -10.27
N ASP A 59 -20.59 -1.56 -9.00
CA ASP A 59 -21.87 -1.22 -8.36
C ASP A 59 -21.93 0.23 -7.85
N ALA A 60 -20.80 0.89 -7.67
CA ALA A 60 -20.74 2.24 -7.10
C ALA A 60 -19.43 2.96 -7.44
N VAL A 61 -19.27 4.15 -6.88
CA VAL A 61 -18.01 4.90 -6.94
C VAL A 61 -17.55 5.15 -5.52
N TYR A 62 -16.26 4.94 -5.27
CA TYR A 62 -15.64 5.19 -3.98
C TYR A 62 -14.78 6.44 -4.05
N VAL A 63 -15.03 7.38 -3.15
CA VAL A 63 -14.27 8.62 -2.99
C VAL A 63 -13.42 8.50 -1.74
N GLY A 64 -12.11 8.63 -1.88
CA GLY A 64 -11.16 8.51 -0.78
C GLY A 64 -10.06 9.58 -0.85
N THR A 65 -9.16 9.65 0.12
CA THR A 65 -9.18 9.01 1.45
C THR A 65 -8.59 9.99 2.47
N VAL A 66 -8.73 9.71 3.77
CA VAL A 66 -7.70 10.15 4.74
C VAL A 66 -6.55 9.13 4.75
N LYS A 67 -5.34 9.57 5.11
CA LYS A 67 -4.18 8.70 5.30
C LYS A 67 -3.50 9.14 6.59
N GLU A 68 -3.79 8.43 7.66
CA GLU A 68 -3.34 8.76 9.01
C GLU A 68 -2.58 7.57 9.57
N ASP A 69 -1.26 7.73 9.70
CA ASP A 69 -0.38 6.71 10.24
C ASP A 69 -0.52 6.64 11.77
N TYR A 70 -0.46 5.42 12.33
CA TYR A 70 -0.59 5.15 13.77
C TYR A 70 -1.96 5.49 14.39
N GLU A 71 -2.98 5.70 13.56
CA GLU A 71 -4.36 5.92 13.98
C GLU A 71 -5.20 4.65 13.74
N ASP A 72 -6.00 4.24 14.73
CA ASP A 72 -6.81 3.02 14.72
C ASP A 72 -8.30 3.22 15.01
N SER A 73 -8.73 4.46 15.26
CA SER A 73 -10.12 4.76 15.53
C SER A 73 -11.03 4.36 14.37
N MET A 74 -12.00 3.50 14.65
CA MET A 74 -13.03 3.11 13.68
C MET A 74 -14.20 4.11 13.63
N VAL A 75 -14.13 5.20 14.41
CA VAL A 75 -15.18 6.23 14.47
C VAL A 75 -14.87 7.32 13.46
N ILE A 76 -15.87 7.71 12.66
CA ILE A 76 -15.78 8.83 11.72
C ILE A 76 -16.51 10.04 12.28
N THR A 77 -15.87 11.20 12.19
CA THR A 77 -16.48 12.49 12.49
C THR A 77 -17.06 13.17 11.24
N LYS A 78 -18.07 14.01 11.45
CA LYS A 78 -18.64 14.85 10.39
C LYS A 78 -17.61 15.82 9.79
N ASN A 79 -16.62 16.24 10.57
CA ASN A 79 -15.57 17.14 10.10
C ASN A 79 -14.65 16.45 9.08
N GLU A 80 -14.26 15.21 9.33
CA GLU A 80 -13.42 14.43 8.41
C GLU A 80 -14.11 14.19 7.07
N THR A 81 -15.37 13.75 7.11
CA THR A 81 -16.17 13.54 5.89
C THR A 81 -16.35 14.83 5.11
N ASN A 82 -16.65 15.95 5.78
CA ASN A 82 -16.74 17.25 5.13
C ASN A 82 -15.41 17.69 4.48
N LYS A 83 -14.27 17.53 5.18
CA LYS A 83 -12.95 17.88 4.63
C LYS A 83 -12.58 17.03 3.43
N LEU A 84 -12.82 15.72 3.50
CA LEU A 84 -12.62 14.79 2.39
C LEU A 84 -13.49 15.19 1.20
N TRP A 85 -14.77 15.45 1.43
CA TRP A 85 -15.72 15.83 0.39
C TRP A 85 -15.37 17.16 -0.27
N CYS A 86 -15.09 18.21 0.52
CA CYS A 86 -14.67 19.52 0.00
C CYS A 86 -13.39 19.41 -0.84
N ARG A 87 -12.42 18.61 -0.39
CA ARG A 87 -11.19 18.36 -1.15
C ARG A 87 -11.49 17.68 -2.48
N TYR A 88 -12.36 16.66 -2.50
CA TYR A 88 -12.74 15.99 -3.74
C TYR A 88 -13.54 16.91 -4.68
N LEU A 89 -14.49 17.69 -4.16
CA LEU A 89 -15.26 18.65 -4.96
C LEU A 89 -14.39 19.73 -5.63
N SER A 90 -13.27 20.11 -5.01
CA SER A 90 -12.31 21.01 -5.64
C SER A 90 -11.68 20.44 -6.93
N LEU A 91 -11.65 19.10 -7.05
CA LEU A 91 -11.17 18.38 -8.22
C LEU A 91 -12.27 18.01 -9.20
N GLN A 92 -13.44 17.62 -8.68
CA GLN A 92 -14.56 17.18 -9.49
C GLN A 92 -15.86 17.87 -9.05
N PRO A 93 -16.11 19.12 -9.50
CA PRO A 93 -17.29 19.90 -9.09
C PRO A 93 -18.62 19.26 -9.50
N THR A 94 -18.64 18.40 -10.51
CA THR A 94 -19.85 17.69 -10.96
C THR A 94 -20.44 16.77 -9.90
N PHE A 95 -19.66 16.41 -8.86
CA PHE A 95 -20.12 15.58 -7.75
C PHE A 95 -20.91 16.36 -6.68
N LYS A 96 -21.09 17.68 -6.81
CA LYS A 96 -21.69 18.54 -5.76
C LYS A 96 -23.00 18.00 -5.18
N ASN A 97 -23.86 17.42 -6.01
CA ASN A 97 -25.20 16.92 -5.62
C ASN A 97 -25.29 15.38 -5.63
N VAL A 98 -24.15 14.69 -5.67
CA VAL A 98 -24.12 13.23 -5.65
C VAL A 98 -24.59 12.71 -4.29
N LYS A 99 -25.41 11.67 -4.30
CA LYS A 99 -25.88 11.00 -3.09
C LYS A 99 -24.75 10.16 -2.51
N VAL A 100 -24.37 10.45 -1.26
CA VAL A 100 -23.54 9.54 -0.46
C VAL A 100 -24.42 8.38 -0.01
N LEU A 101 -24.04 7.16 -0.37
CA LEU A 101 -24.75 5.93 -0.06
C LEU A 101 -24.28 5.34 1.27
N ASP A 102 -22.97 5.39 1.51
CA ASP A 102 -22.36 4.78 2.69
C ASP A 102 -20.96 5.36 2.97
N HIS A 103 -20.37 4.98 4.09
CA HIS A 103 -19.00 5.31 4.45
C HIS A 103 -18.28 4.10 5.08
N PHE A 104 -16.97 4.02 4.88
CA PHE A 104 -16.14 2.92 5.36
C PHE A 104 -14.90 3.47 6.06
N VAL A 105 -14.52 2.86 7.19
CA VAL A 105 -13.18 3.00 7.77
C VAL A 105 -12.42 1.71 7.54
N GLY A 106 -11.17 1.81 7.11
CA GLY A 106 -10.26 0.68 7.02
C GLY A 106 -8.92 1.03 7.62
N LEU A 107 -8.32 0.05 8.31
CA LEU A 107 -6.96 0.13 8.84
C LEU A 107 -6.05 -0.66 7.91
N ARG A 108 -5.18 0.04 7.17
CA ARG A 108 -4.21 -0.62 6.28
C ARG A 108 -3.04 -1.13 7.12
N PRO A 109 -2.51 -2.35 6.86
CA PRO A 109 -1.40 -2.93 7.59
C PRO A 109 -0.06 -2.29 7.19
N GLY A 110 0.23 -1.12 7.75
CA GLY A 110 1.45 -0.37 7.50
C GLY A 110 2.69 -1.07 8.05
N ARG A 111 3.78 -0.99 7.29
CA ARG A 111 5.14 -1.40 7.64
C ARG A 111 6.10 -0.56 6.80
N SER A 112 7.35 -0.42 7.23
CA SER A 112 8.40 0.27 6.46
C SER A 112 8.64 -0.36 5.09
N SER A 113 8.56 -1.69 5.01
CA SER A 113 8.58 -2.48 3.77
C SER A 113 7.69 -3.71 3.93
N VAL A 114 7.21 -4.29 2.82
CA VAL A 114 6.49 -5.58 2.91
C VAL A 114 7.46 -6.66 3.38
N ARG A 115 7.04 -7.51 4.32
CA ARG A 115 7.83 -8.64 4.78
C ARG A 115 7.40 -9.89 4.02
N VAL A 116 8.28 -10.40 3.15
CA VAL A 116 8.13 -11.70 2.50
C VAL A 116 9.40 -12.50 2.70
N GLU A 117 9.42 -13.38 3.70
CA GLU A 117 10.63 -14.13 4.09
C GLU A 117 10.27 -15.42 4.82
N ALA A 118 11.20 -16.38 4.81
CA ALA A 118 11.06 -17.64 5.51
C ALA A 118 12.00 -17.70 6.71
N GLU A 119 11.55 -18.33 7.79
CA GLU A 119 12.37 -18.64 8.95
C GLU A 119 11.96 -19.97 9.58
N MET A 120 12.92 -20.63 10.23
CA MET A 120 12.65 -21.82 11.03
C MET A 120 12.32 -21.41 12.46
N ARG A 121 11.23 -21.93 12.99
CA ARG A 121 10.79 -21.74 14.37
C ARG A 121 10.67 -23.06 15.10
N LYS A 122 10.61 -22.96 16.42
CA LYS A 122 10.42 -24.09 17.33
C LYS A 122 9.34 -23.77 18.34
N THR A 123 8.41 -24.70 18.58
CA THR A 123 7.40 -24.56 19.63
C THR A 123 8.02 -24.79 21.01
N GLU A 124 7.28 -24.43 22.07
CA GLU A 124 7.68 -24.72 23.45
C GLU A 124 7.87 -26.24 23.71
N LYS A 125 7.14 -27.08 22.97
CA LYS A 125 7.28 -28.56 23.03
C LYS A 125 8.44 -29.09 22.20
N GLY A 126 9.17 -28.22 21.50
CA GLY A 126 10.32 -28.59 20.70
C GLY A 126 10.00 -28.99 19.26
N THR A 127 8.76 -28.81 18.78
CA THR A 127 8.39 -29.08 17.38
C THR A 127 8.97 -28.00 16.49
N GLU A 128 9.81 -28.37 15.52
CA GLU A 128 10.36 -27.44 14.52
C GLU A 128 9.41 -27.30 13.34
N TYR A 129 9.29 -26.10 12.80
CA TYR A 129 8.41 -25.79 11.67
C TYR A 129 8.92 -24.57 10.90
N LYS A 130 8.59 -24.50 9.62
CA LYS A 130 8.90 -23.35 8.77
C LYS A 130 7.78 -22.33 8.87
N VAL A 131 8.12 -21.06 9.03
CA VAL A 131 7.19 -19.95 8.90
C VAL A 131 7.56 -19.13 7.69
N VAL A 132 6.58 -18.83 6.84
CA VAL A 132 6.72 -17.87 5.75
C VAL A 132 5.87 -16.64 6.07
N HIS A 133 6.52 -15.51 6.29
CA HIS A 133 5.86 -14.24 6.50
C HIS A 133 5.44 -13.64 5.15
N ASN A 134 4.23 -13.09 5.07
CA ASN A 134 3.74 -12.32 3.93
C ASN A 134 2.73 -11.28 4.42
N TYR A 135 3.24 -10.18 5.01
CA TYR A 135 2.41 -9.13 5.60
C TYR A 135 3.06 -7.74 5.48
N GLY A 136 2.35 -6.69 5.91
CA GLY A 136 2.86 -5.31 5.92
C GLY A 136 2.64 -4.57 4.59
N HIS A 137 1.64 -4.95 3.81
CA HIS A 137 1.39 -4.41 2.46
C HIS A 137 0.85 -2.98 2.41
N GLY A 138 0.53 -2.37 3.56
CA GLY A 138 -0.07 -1.04 3.65
C GLY A 138 -1.28 -0.89 2.73
N GLY A 139 -1.32 0.20 1.96
CA GLY A 139 -2.39 0.47 1.00
C GLY A 139 -2.25 -0.21 -0.36
N SER A 140 -1.18 -0.97 -0.58
CA SER A 140 -0.83 -1.54 -1.89
C SER A 140 -1.13 -3.03 -2.00
N GLY A 141 -1.68 -3.66 -0.97
CA GLY A 141 -1.86 -5.12 -0.91
C GLY A 141 -2.60 -5.73 -2.10
N PHE A 142 -3.58 -5.03 -2.67
CA PHE A 142 -4.25 -5.50 -3.89
C PHE A 142 -3.32 -5.45 -5.12
N THR A 143 -2.56 -4.37 -5.28
CA THR A 143 -1.67 -4.13 -6.43
C THR A 143 -0.50 -5.13 -6.47
N ILE A 144 0.10 -5.42 -5.33
CA ILE A 144 1.32 -6.27 -5.24
C ILE A 144 1.03 -7.68 -4.71
N GLY A 145 -0.22 -7.97 -4.35
CA GLY A 145 -0.61 -9.21 -3.68
C GLY A 145 -0.21 -10.46 -4.46
N TRP A 146 -0.38 -10.44 -5.78
CA TRP A 146 -0.01 -11.58 -6.64
C TRP A 146 1.50 -11.87 -6.61
N GLY A 147 2.34 -10.84 -6.79
CA GLY A 147 3.78 -10.99 -6.75
C GLY A 147 4.29 -11.47 -5.39
N THR A 148 3.76 -10.89 -4.30
CA THR A 148 4.12 -11.33 -2.93
C THR A 148 3.65 -12.75 -2.64
N ALA A 149 2.50 -13.18 -3.16
CA ALA A 149 2.03 -14.56 -3.03
C ALA A 149 2.90 -15.56 -3.80
N LEU A 150 3.35 -15.21 -5.02
CA LEU A 150 4.28 -16.04 -5.79
C LEU A 150 5.61 -16.20 -5.04
N HIS A 151 6.17 -15.10 -4.54
CA HIS A 151 7.42 -15.13 -3.77
C HIS A 151 7.28 -15.94 -2.47
N ALA A 152 6.19 -15.73 -1.72
CA ALA A 152 5.91 -16.53 -0.52
C ALA A 152 5.73 -18.02 -0.85
N SER A 153 5.09 -18.35 -1.97
CA SER A 153 4.92 -19.74 -2.40
C SER A 153 6.25 -20.38 -2.75
N ALA A 154 7.15 -19.67 -3.44
CA ALA A 154 8.50 -20.14 -3.72
C ALA A 154 9.25 -20.47 -2.41
N LEU A 155 9.16 -19.59 -1.40
CA LEU A 155 9.76 -19.83 -0.08
C LEU A 155 9.14 -21.03 0.66
N VAL A 156 7.83 -21.27 0.54
CA VAL A 156 7.18 -22.46 1.13
C VAL A 156 7.78 -23.74 0.54
N PHE A 157 7.96 -23.77 -0.78
CA PHE A 157 8.43 -24.94 -1.53
C PHE A 157 9.95 -25.00 -1.72
N ASP A 158 10.71 -24.13 -1.06
CA ASP A 158 12.18 -24.02 -1.20
C ASP A 158 12.65 -23.85 -2.66
N LEU A 159 11.87 -23.12 -3.46
CA LEU A 159 12.20 -22.78 -4.83
C LEU A 159 13.05 -21.50 -4.88
N PRO A 160 13.86 -21.31 -5.95
CA PRO A 160 14.62 -20.08 -6.15
C PRO A 160 13.70 -18.85 -6.21
N THR A 161 14.13 -17.74 -5.60
CA THR A 161 13.40 -16.46 -5.61
C THR A 161 14.05 -15.41 -6.51
N THR A 162 14.95 -15.84 -7.40
CA THR A 162 15.79 -15.01 -8.28
C THR A 162 15.09 -14.57 -9.57
N GLU A 163 13.83 -14.95 -9.79
CA GLU A 163 13.06 -14.61 -11.01
C GLU A 163 12.95 -13.09 -11.26
N TYR A 164 13.20 -12.27 -10.23
CA TYR A 164 13.14 -10.81 -10.31
C TYR A 164 14.51 -10.13 -10.32
N ASP A 165 15.62 -10.87 -10.30
CA ASP A 165 16.98 -10.30 -10.20
C ASP A 165 17.32 -9.41 -11.41
N GLU A 166 16.93 -9.83 -12.61
CA GLU A 166 17.08 -9.03 -13.83
C GLU A 166 16.27 -7.74 -13.76
N ALA A 167 15.01 -7.81 -13.30
CA ALA A 167 14.14 -6.65 -13.15
C ALA A 167 14.68 -5.66 -12.09
N LEU A 168 15.30 -6.17 -11.01
CA LEU A 168 15.97 -5.36 -10.01
C LEU A 168 17.19 -4.63 -10.60
N ALA A 169 18.00 -5.33 -11.40
CA ALA A 169 19.16 -4.74 -12.08
C ALA A 169 18.73 -3.62 -13.06
N ASP A 170 17.68 -3.87 -13.85
CA ASP A 170 17.12 -2.89 -14.78
C ASP A 170 16.55 -1.66 -14.06
N THR A 171 15.84 -1.85 -12.95
CA THR A 171 15.30 -0.75 -12.15
C THR A 171 16.40 0.16 -11.62
N ALA A 172 17.48 -0.43 -11.08
CA ALA A 172 18.63 0.34 -10.60
C ALA A 172 19.35 1.10 -11.74
N ALA A 173 19.36 0.54 -12.96
CA ALA A 173 19.88 1.22 -14.13
C ALA A 173 19.00 2.43 -14.51
N LEU A 174 17.68 2.27 -14.50
CA LEU A 174 16.72 3.33 -14.79
C LEU A 174 16.78 4.49 -13.78
N GLU A 175 16.93 4.20 -12.49
CA GLU A 175 17.08 5.24 -11.45
C GLU A 175 18.32 6.10 -11.68
N LYS A 176 19.46 5.48 -12.01
CA LYS A 176 20.71 6.18 -12.34
C LYS A 176 20.52 7.11 -13.55
N LEU A 177 19.88 6.61 -14.60
CA LEU A 177 19.60 7.40 -15.81
C LEU A 177 18.67 8.59 -15.51
N THR A 178 17.63 8.37 -14.70
CA THR A 178 16.67 9.41 -14.32
C THR A 178 17.35 10.51 -13.51
N LYS A 179 18.14 10.13 -12.50
CA LYS A 179 18.90 11.08 -11.68
C LYS A 179 19.89 11.89 -12.52
N ALA A 180 20.61 11.24 -13.44
CA ALA A 180 21.53 11.93 -14.34
C ALA A 180 20.79 12.94 -15.26
N ALA A 181 19.59 12.58 -15.75
CA ALA A 181 18.78 13.47 -16.56
C ALA A 181 18.26 14.69 -15.77
N GLU A 182 17.88 14.51 -14.51
CA GLU A 182 17.46 15.59 -13.62
C GLU A 182 18.60 16.56 -13.32
N GLU A 183 19.79 16.02 -13.00
CA GLU A 183 21.00 16.81 -12.77
C GLU A 183 21.39 17.62 -14.01
N ALA A 184 21.34 17.01 -15.21
CA ALA A 184 21.60 17.69 -16.46
C ALA A 184 20.59 18.82 -16.75
N LYS A 185 19.29 18.59 -16.46
CA LYS A 185 18.23 19.59 -16.62
C LYS A 185 18.36 20.75 -15.65
N ALA A 186 18.77 20.47 -14.40
CA ALA A 186 19.09 21.50 -13.40
C ALA A 186 20.30 22.34 -13.81
N ALA A 187 21.37 21.69 -14.31
CA ALA A 187 22.55 22.37 -14.82
C ALA A 187 22.23 23.28 -16.01
N ALA A 188 21.41 22.81 -16.96
CA ALA A 188 20.97 23.59 -18.11
C ALA A 188 20.16 24.83 -17.71
N LYS A 189 19.20 24.70 -16.78
CA LYS A 189 18.46 25.85 -16.22
C LYS A 189 19.39 26.87 -15.54
N SER A 190 20.40 26.41 -14.81
CA SER A 190 21.38 27.30 -14.15
C SER A 190 22.28 28.07 -15.13
N ARG A 191 22.49 27.51 -16.34
CA ARG A 191 23.32 28.11 -17.38
C ARG A 191 22.56 29.18 -18.15
N VAL A 192 21.27 28.93 -18.44
CA VAL A 192 20.36 29.90 -19.06
C VAL A 192 20.11 31.11 -18.14
N ALA A 193 20.01 30.89 -16.83
CA ALA A 193 19.86 31.99 -15.85
C ALA A 193 21.11 32.89 -15.75
N ARG A 194 22.30 32.38 -16.09
CA ARG A 194 23.57 33.13 -16.04
C ARG A 194 23.90 33.87 -17.34
N SER A 195 23.17 33.63 -18.43
CA SER A 195 23.40 34.23 -19.75
C SER A 195 22.38 35.32 -20.13
N ALA A 196 21.46 35.70 -19.24
CA ALA A 196 20.55 36.82 -19.47
C ALA A 196 21.31 38.15 -19.31
N PRO A 197 21.41 39.00 -20.36
CA PRO A 197 22.07 40.30 -20.24
C PRO A 197 21.23 41.24 -19.36
N TYR A 198 21.93 42.03 -18.54
CA TYR A 198 21.39 43.15 -17.74
C TYR A 198 20.87 44.28 -18.63
#